data_AF-A0A1I8PI21-F1
#
_entry.id   AF-A0A1I8PI21-F1
#
_cell.length_a   1.000
_cell.length_b   1.000
_cell.length_c   1.000
_cell.angle_alpha   90.00
_cell.angle_beta   90.00
_cell.angle_gamma   90.00
#
_symmetry.space_group_name_H-M   'P 1'
#
loop_
_entity.id
_entity.type
_entity.pdbx_description
1 polymer ?
#
loop_
_entity_poly.entity_id
_entity_poly.type
_entity_poly.pdbx_seq_one_letter_code
_entity_poly.pdbx_strand_id
1 'polypeptide(L)'
;MLVNEARLVLTRSGALAARHQLRTLTSGSQQNNQQAAAKEAPEPQIKNFQIYRWNPDNAGEKPYMQTYQVNLRECGPMVLDALIKIKNEMDPTLTFRRSCREGICGSCAMNIAGTNTLACISKIDTNTSKPLKVYPLPHM
;
A
#
# COMPACT_ATOMS: atom_id res chain seq x y z
N MET A 1 -38.79 49.54 -8.55
CA MET A 1 -38.37 50.91 -8.23
C MET A 1 -37.01 51.11 -8.89
N LEU A 2 -36.99 51.97 -9.93
CA LEU A 2 -35.81 52.72 -10.38
C LEU A 2 -35.17 53.38 -9.14
N VAL A 3 -33.85 53.57 -9.03
CA VAL A 3 -32.99 54.58 -9.68
C VAL A 3 -31.54 54.11 -9.44
N ASN A 4 -30.64 54.03 -10.43
CA ASN A 4 -29.73 55.10 -10.88
C ASN A 4 -28.99 55.78 -9.70
N GLU A 5 -27.67 55.92 -9.69
CA GLU A 5 -26.97 57.00 -10.38
C GLU A 5 -25.47 56.68 -10.52
N ALA A 6 -24.95 56.91 -11.72
CA ALA A 6 -23.52 57.07 -11.98
C ALA A 6 -23.03 58.45 -11.52
N ARG A 7 -21.79 58.58 -11.03
CA ARG A 7 -20.97 59.74 -11.41
C ARG A 7 -19.47 59.57 -11.18
N LEU A 8 -18.79 59.71 -12.31
CA LEU A 8 -17.39 60.02 -12.58
C LEU A 8 -16.94 61.35 -11.94
N VAL A 9 -15.73 61.42 -11.34
CA VAL A 9 -14.89 62.65 -11.35
C VAL A 9 -13.40 62.27 -11.30
N LEU A 10 -12.69 62.50 -12.41
CA LEU A 10 -11.25 62.78 -12.46
C LEU A 10 -11.02 64.26 -12.11
N THR A 11 -9.97 64.61 -11.34
CA THR A 11 -9.17 65.83 -11.61
C THR A 11 -7.83 65.89 -10.85
N ARG A 12 -6.76 65.87 -11.64
CA ARG A 12 -5.49 66.66 -11.63
C ARG A 12 -5.02 67.40 -10.35
N SER A 13 -3.79 67.13 -9.91
CA SER A 13 -2.59 67.99 -10.13
C SER A 13 -1.47 67.81 -9.10
N GLY A 14 -0.26 67.49 -9.59
CA GLY A 14 1.01 68.15 -9.24
C GLY A 14 1.74 67.81 -7.93
N ALA A 15 2.94 67.23 -8.05
CA ALA A 15 4.17 67.74 -7.42
C ALA A 15 5.43 67.02 -7.96
N LEU A 16 6.44 67.81 -8.33
CA LEU A 16 7.78 67.40 -8.74
C LEU A 16 8.62 66.92 -7.54
N ALA A 17 9.45 65.89 -7.73
CA ALA A 17 10.78 65.75 -7.11
C ALA A 17 11.51 64.59 -7.83
N ALA A 18 12.51 64.87 -8.65
CA ALA A 18 13.93 64.96 -8.30
C ALA A 18 14.69 63.65 -8.58
N ARG A 19 15.56 63.77 -9.59
CA ARG A 19 16.72 62.95 -9.97
C ARG A 19 17.36 62.23 -8.77
N HIS A 20 17.73 60.94 -8.94
CA HIS A 20 19.13 60.51 -8.96
C HIS A 20 19.29 58.99 -9.11
N GLN A 21 20.25 58.64 -9.98
CA GLN A 21 21.13 57.47 -9.94
C GLN A 21 20.57 56.10 -10.36
N LEU A 22 20.92 55.79 -11.61
CA LEU A 22 21.24 54.46 -12.11
C LEU A 22 22.06 53.67 -11.07
N ARG A 23 21.54 52.53 -10.62
CA ARG A 23 22.32 51.45 -10.01
C ARG A 23 22.05 50.17 -10.81
N THR A 24 22.95 49.88 -11.72
CA THR A 24 23.17 48.53 -12.27
C THR A 24 23.62 47.61 -11.15
N LEU A 25 22.81 46.63 -10.77
CA LEU A 25 23.24 45.46 -10.00
C LEU A 25 22.49 44.22 -10.51
N THR A 26 23.17 43.52 -11.42
CA THR A 26 23.32 42.06 -11.49
C THR A 26 22.10 41.20 -11.20
N SER A 27 21.63 40.56 -12.27
CA SER A 27 20.86 39.30 -12.27
C SER A 27 21.57 38.23 -11.42
N GLY A 28 21.16 38.11 -10.16
CA GLY A 28 21.45 36.94 -9.34
C GLY A 28 20.35 35.91 -9.55
N SER A 29 20.57 34.99 -10.48
CA SER A 29 19.77 33.78 -10.65
C SER A 29 19.84 32.94 -9.37
N GLN A 30 18.82 33.04 -8.52
CA GLN A 30 18.56 32.03 -7.50
C GLN A 30 18.03 30.78 -8.21
N GLN A 31 18.96 29.94 -8.68
CA GLN A 31 18.65 28.56 -8.98
C GLN A 31 18.39 27.85 -7.65
N ASN A 32 17.14 27.86 -7.21
CA ASN A 32 16.67 26.97 -6.16
C ASN A 32 16.67 25.54 -6.71
N ASN A 33 17.81 24.89 -6.58
CA ASN A 33 17.96 23.47 -6.79
C ASN A 33 17.58 22.77 -5.47
N GLN A 34 16.29 22.50 -5.29
CA GLN A 34 15.83 21.52 -4.32
C GLN A 34 15.13 20.41 -5.10
N GLN A 35 15.98 19.48 -5.53
CA GLN A 35 15.60 18.15 -5.96
C GLN A 35 14.60 17.59 -4.96
N ALA A 36 13.37 17.36 -5.43
CA ALA A 36 12.43 16.51 -4.75
C ALA A 36 13.11 15.15 -4.57
N ALA A 37 13.55 14.86 -3.35
CA ALA A 37 14.09 13.57 -2.99
C ALA A 37 12.99 12.54 -3.20
N ALA A 38 13.08 11.81 -4.32
CA ALA A 38 12.43 10.53 -4.46
C ALA A 38 12.96 9.67 -3.31
N LYS A 39 12.18 9.57 -2.23
CA LYS A 39 12.48 8.73 -1.10
C LYS A 39 12.68 7.31 -1.64
N GLU A 40 13.92 6.82 -1.63
CA GLU A 40 14.26 5.48 -2.09
C GLU A 40 13.27 4.49 -1.49
N ALA A 41 12.61 3.72 -2.37
CA ALA A 41 11.60 2.78 -1.93
C ALA A 41 12.26 1.78 -0.96
N PRO A 42 11.62 1.49 0.19
CA PRO A 42 12.19 0.56 1.16
C PRO A 42 12.46 -0.79 0.47
N GLU A 43 13.68 -1.34 0.58
CA GLU A 43 14.04 -2.67 0.05
C GLU A 43 12.96 -3.75 0.30
N PRO A 44 12.63 -4.60 -0.69
CA PRO A 44 11.56 -5.57 -0.55
C PRO A 44 11.89 -6.63 0.51
N GLN A 45 10.94 -6.92 1.41
CA GLN A 45 11.08 -7.98 2.41
C GLN A 45 10.29 -9.20 1.96
N ILE A 46 10.92 -10.08 1.18
CA ILE A 46 10.24 -11.24 0.60
C ILE A 46 10.15 -12.40 1.59
N LYS A 47 8.92 -12.86 1.85
CA LYS A 47 8.64 -14.07 2.65
C LYS A 47 8.02 -15.14 1.77
N ASN A 48 8.51 -16.37 1.93
CA ASN A 48 7.96 -17.55 1.29
C ASN A 48 6.79 -18.13 2.09
N PHE A 49 5.65 -18.29 1.42
CA PHE A 49 4.47 -19.00 1.92
C PHE A 49 4.32 -20.32 1.15
N GLN A 50 4.39 -21.44 1.86
CA GLN A 50 4.14 -22.76 1.28
C GLN A 50 2.71 -23.17 1.63
N ILE A 51 1.83 -23.21 0.64
CA ILE A 51 0.41 -23.45 0.84
C ILE A 51 0.02 -24.78 0.21
N TYR A 52 -0.70 -25.59 0.97
CA TYR A 52 -1.30 -26.83 0.48
C TYR A 52 -2.32 -26.55 -0.62
N ARG A 53 -2.19 -27.27 -1.75
CA ARG A 53 -3.09 -27.19 -2.90
C ARG A 53 -3.63 -28.56 -3.24
N TRP A 54 -4.91 -28.60 -3.56
CA TRP A 54 -5.59 -29.75 -4.13
C TRP A 54 -6.81 -29.26 -4.92
N ASN A 55 -7.07 -29.88 -6.07
CA ASN A 55 -8.21 -29.57 -6.92
C ASN A 55 -9.12 -30.82 -7.03
N PRO A 56 -10.34 -30.81 -6.46
CA PRO A 56 -11.26 -31.96 -6.56
C PRO A 56 -11.70 -32.26 -7.98
N ASP A 57 -11.72 -31.27 -8.87
CA ASP A 57 -12.17 -31.44 -10.26
C ASP A 57 -11.14 -32.19 -11.11
N ASN A 58 -9.90 -32.30 -10.62
CA ASN A 58 -8.82 -33.05 -11.25
C ASN A 58 -8.48 -34.29 -10.42
N ALA A 59 -9.30 -35.34 -10.55
CA ALA A 59 -9.21 -36.55 -9.73
C ALA A 59 -7.85 -37.29 -9.77
N GLY A 60 -7.00 -37.03 -10.77
CA GLY A 60 -5.66 -37.63 -10.88
C GLY A 60 -4.55 -36.83 -10.16
N GLU A 61 -4.83 -35.60 -9.73
CA GLU A 61 -3.83 -34.70 -9.16
C GLU A 61 -3.66 -34.94 -7.66
N LYS A 62 -2.45 -35.35 -7.28
CA LYS A 62 -2.10 -35.51 -5.87
C LYS A 62 -1.94 -34.13 -5.22
N PRO A 63 -2.32 -33.98 -3.93
CA PRO A 63 -2.06 -32.74 -3.22
C PRO A 63 -0.57 -32.38 -3.21
N TYR A 64 -0.29 -31.08 -3.26
CA TYR A 64 1.08 -30.57 -3.30
C TYR A 64 1.22 -29.26 -2.51
N MET A 65 2.47 -28.86 -2.28
CA MET A 65 2.79 -27.57 -1.65
C MET A 65 3.23 -26.59 -2.72
N GLN A 66 2.50 -25.49 -2.88
CA GLN A 66 2.89 -24.40 -3.77
C GLN A 66 3.54 -23.27 -2.97
N THR A 67 4.64 -22.72 -3.51
CA THR A 67 5.36 -21.61 -2.88
C THR A 67 4.96 -20.28 -3.51
N TYR A 68 4.62 -19.30 -2.67
CA TYR A 68 4.36 -17.92 -3.05
C TYR A 68 5.33 -16.98 -2.34
N GLN A 69 5.87 -16.02 -3.09
CA GLN A 69 6.75 -14.97 -2.58
C GLN A 69 5.93 -13.70 -2.34
N VAL A 70 5.84 -13.27 -1.09
CA VAL A 70 5.07 -12.07 -0.70
C VAL A 70 6.01 -11.03 -0.12
N ASN A 71 5.95 -9.79 -0.64
CA ASN A 71 6.61 -8.64 -0.02
C ASN A 71 5.86 -8.21 1.24
N LEU A 72 6.46 -8.42 2.41
CA LEU A 72 5.87 -8.09 3.70
C LEU A 72 5.70 -6.58 3.91
N ARG A 73 6.42 -5.73 3.16
CA ARG A 73 6.26 -4.26 3.24
C ARG A 73 4.98 -3.77 2.56
N GLU A 74 4.39 -4.59 1.69
CA GLU A 74 3.17 -4.30 0.94
C GLU A 74 2.02 -5.24 1.36
N CYS A 75 2.13 -5.83 2.55
CA CYS A 75 1.18 -6.80 3.07
C CYS A 75 0.79 -6.44 4.50
N GLY A 76 -0.44 -6.76 4.89
CA GLY A 76 -0.87 -6.65 6.28
C GLY A 76 -0.11 -7.63 7.19
N PRO A 77 -0.16 -7.42 8.51
CA PRO A 77 0.66 -8.18 9.46
C PRO A 77 0.17 -9.61 9.70
N MET A 78 -1.06 -9.95 9.31
CA MET A 78 -1.68 -11.24 9.60
C MET A 78 -1.55 -12.21 8.42
N VAL A 79 -1.53 -13.51 8.71
CA VAL A 79 -1.43 -14.54 7.66
C VAL A 79 -2.61 -14.45 6.69
N LEU A 80 -3.82 -14.10 7.17
CA LEU A 80 -4.97 -13.86 6.30
C LEU A 80 -4.71 -12.74 5.27
N ASP A 81 -3.97 -11.69 5.63
CA ASP A 81 -3.66 -10.60 4.70
C ASP A 81 -2.77 -11.09 3.57
N ALA A 82 -1.78 -11.93 3.89
CA ALA A 82 -0.93 -12.58 2.89
C ALA A 82 -1.74 -13.52 1.98
N LEU A 83 -2.65 -14.33 2.53
CA LEU A 83 -3.50 -15.23 1.74
C LEU A 83 -4.42 -14.44 0.78
N ILE A 84 -4.98 -13.32 1.23
CA ILE A 84 -5.80 -12.43 0.39
C ILE A 84 -4.94 -11.79 -0.70
N LYS A 85 -3.74 -11.29 -0.36
CA LYS A 85 -2.81 -10.71 -1.34
C LYS A 85 -2.42 -11.71 -2.43
N ILE A 86 -2.04 -12.93 -2.03
CA ILE A 86 -1.76 -14.02 -2.97
C ILE A 86 -2.96 -14.28 -3.88
N LYS A 87 -4.17 -14.40 -3.31
CA LYS A 87 -5.37 -14.64 -4.12
C LYS A 87 -5.66 -13.52 -5.12
N ASN A 88 -5.50 -12.27 -4.70
CA ASN A 88 -5.90 -11.13 -5.52
C ASN A 88 -4.86 -10.78 -6.60
N GLU A 89 -3.58 -10.95 -6.30
CA GLU A 89 -2.49 -10.40 -7.12
C GLU A 89 -1.65 -11.48 -7.82
N MET A 90 -1.66 -12.73 -7.33
CA MET A 90 -0.76 -13.79 -7.82
C MET A 90 -1.51 -15.00 -8.36
N ASP A 91 -2.52 -15.49 -7.65
CA ASP A 91 -3.24 -16.72 -7.99
C ASP A 91 -4.71 -16.69 -7.54
N PRO A 92 -5.65 -16.29 -8.42
CA PRO A 92 -7.06 -16.23 -8.09
C PRO A 92 -7.70 -17.60 -7.81
N THR A 93 -7.03 -18.71 -8.12
CA THR A 93 -7.53 -20.07 -7.86
C THR A 93 -7.30 -20.51 -6.40
N LEU A 94 -6.45 -19.80 -5.64
CA LEU A 94 -6.25 -20.06 -4.22
C LEU A 94 -7.58 -19.88 -3.46
N THR A 95 -8.01 -20.91 -2.75
CA THR A 95 -9.33 -20.94 -2.09
C THR A 95 -9.21 -21.22 -0.60
N PHE A 96 -9.87 -20.40 0.21
CA PHE A 96 -9.92 -20.52 1.66
C PHE A 96 -11.18 -19.80 2.20
N ARG A 97 -11.63 -20.18 3.40
CA ARG A 97 -12.78 -19.55 4.06
C ARG A 97 -12.35 -18.36 4.91
N ARG A 98 -13.14 -17.28 4.89
CA ARG A 98 -12.92 -16.04 5.66
C ARG A 98 -14.19 -15.20 5.75
N SER A 99 -14.37 -14.50 6.87
CA SER A 99 -15.46 -13.53 7.07
C SER A 99 -15.03 -12.34 7.95
N CYS A 100 -15.08 -12.46 9.29
CA CYS A 100 -14.99 -11.32 10.24
C CYS A 100 -13.64 -10.58 10.33
N ARG A 101 -12.52 -11.24 9.99
CA ARG A 101 -11.14 -10.73 10.14
C ARG A 101 -10.67 -10.35 11.56
N GLU A 102 -11.47 -10.56 12.60
CA GLU A 102 -11.12 -10.22 14.00
C GLU A 102 -11.14 -11.43 14.95
N GLY A 103 -11.33 -12.64 14.40
CA GLY A 103 -11.23 -13.89 15.15
C GLY A 103 -12.53 -14.40 15.77
N ILE A 104 -13.66 -13.70 15.59
CA ILE A 104 -14.92 -14.08 16.24
C ILE A 104 -15.67 -15.22 15.54
N CYS A 105 -15.62 -15.31 14.20
CA CYS A 105 -16.45 -16.26 13.44
C CYS A 105 -15.84 -17.67 13.25
N GLY A 106 -14.55 -17.86 13.53
CA GLY A 106 -13.84 -19.13 13.31
C GLY A 106 -13.66 -19.58 11.85
N SER A 107 -14.18 -18.86 10.84
CA SER A 107 -14.19 -19.34 9.45
C SER A 107 -12.81 -19.55 8.82
N CYS A 108 -11.77 -18.87 9.31
CA CYS A 108 -10.40 -18.96 8.77
C CYS A 108 -9.47 -19.86 9.60
N ALA A 109 -10.04 -20.87 10.27
CA ALA A 109 -9.28 -21.88 10.97
C ALA A 109 -8.48 -22.75 9.99
N MET A 110 -7.18 -22.90 10.25
CA MET A 110 -6.25 -23.69 9.45
C MET A 110 -4.99 -24.01 10.27
N ASN A 111 -4.14 -24.88 9.76
CA ASN A 111 -2.84 -25.16 10.39
C ASN A 111 -1.78 -24.21 9.81
N ILE A 112 -1.18 -23.40 10.68
CA ILE A 112 -0.16 -22.40 10.32
C ILE A 112 1.10 -22.74 11.09
N ALA A 113 2.18 -23.04 10.36
CA ALA A 113 3.47 -23.43 10.93
C ALA A 113 3.39 -24.58 11.96
N GLY A 114 2.47 -25.53 11.75
CA GLY A 114 2.26 -26.68 12.63
C GLY A 114 1.20 -26.48 13.71
N THR A 115 0.71 -25.25 13.91
CA THR A 115 -0.28 -24.92 14.94
C THR A 115 -1.65 -24.63 14.32
N ASN A 116 -2.71 -25.25 14.84
CA ASN A 116 -4.08 -24.91 14.46
C ASN A 116 -4.45 -23.56 15.06
N THR A 117 -4.76 -22.58 14.21
CA THR A 117 -5.08 -21.22 14.64
C THR A 117 -5.99 -20.53 13.61
N LEU A 118 -6.40 -19.30 13.89
CA LEU A 118 -7.17 -18.46 12.99
C LEU A 118 -6.24 -17.55 12.20
N ALA A 119 -6.26 -17.64 10.87
CA ALA A 119 -5.36 -16.87 10.01
C ALA A 119 -5.48 -15.35 10.19
N CYS A 120 -6.65 -14.84 10.58
CA CYS A 120 -6.88 -13.40 10.75
C CYS A 120 -6.26 -12.78 12.00
N ILE A 121 -5.85 -13.59 12.98
CA ILE A 121 -5.18 -13.12 14.20
C ILE A 121 -3.80 -13.76 14.39
N SER A 122 -3.39 -14.63 13.46
CA SER A 122 -2.05 -15.19 13.41
C SER A 122 -1.12 -14.21 12.70
N LYS A 123 -0.17 -13.63 13.45
CA LYS A 123 0.86 -12.76 12.87
C LYS A 123 1.78 -13.54 11.94
N ILE A 124 2.25 -12.87 10.89
CA ILE A 124 3.29 -13.40 10.01
C ILE A 124 4.63 -13.34 10.75
N ASP A 125 5.36 -14.45 10.75
CA ASP A 125 6.77 -14.48 11.16
C ASP A 125 7.63 -13.72 10.12
N THR A 126 8.21 -12.60 10.54
CA THR A 126 9.01 -11.70 9.69
C THR A 126 10.39 -12.28 9.33
N ASN A 127 10.80 -13.40 9.92
CA ASN A 127 12.02 -14.09 9.54
C ASN A 127 11.91 -14.72 8.14
N THR A 128 12.48 -14.06 7.13
CA THR A 128 12.40 -14.48 5.72
C THR A 128 13.17 -15.78 5.41
N SER A 129 14.07 -16.22 6.30
CA SER A 129 14.89 -17.41 6.09
C SER A 129 14.09 -18.71 6.16
N LYS A 130 12.95 -18.72 6.86
CA LYS A 130 12.10 -19.90 7.02
C LYS A 130 10.78 -19.71 6.26
N PRO A 131 10.38 -20.66 5.40
CA PRO A 131 9.06 -20.58 4.76
C PRO A 131 7.96 -20.80 5.80
N LEU A 132 6.86 -20.06 5.68
CA LEU A 132 5.67 -20.24 6.49
C LEU A 132 4.75 -21.24 5.78
N LYS A 133 4.54 -22.39 6.42
CA LYS A 133 3.69 -23.47 5.87
C LYS A 133 2.25 -23.30 6.31
N VAL A 134 1.31 -23.46 5.38
CA VAL A 134 -0.13 -23.38 5.61
C VAL A 134 -0.79 -24.65 5.08
N TYR A 135 -1.51 -25.34 5.94
CA TYR A 135 -2.29 -26.54 5.62
C TYR A 135 -3.75 -26.35 6.05
N PRO A 136 -4.68 -27.16 5.50
CA PRO A 136 -6.02 -27.32 6.07
C PRO A 136 -5.94 -27.77 7.54
N LEU A 137 -7.09 -27.73 8.23
CA LEU A 137 -7.17 -28.39 9.53
C LEU A 137 -6.90 -29.89 9.38
N PRO A 138 -6.08 -30.50 10.26
CA PRO A 138 -5.85 -31.94 10.24
C PRO A 138 -7.16 -32.71 10.41
N HIS A 139 -7.31 -33.81 9.68
CA HIS A 139 -8.44 -34.75 9.77
C HIS A 139 -9.84 -34.18 9.44
N MET A 140 -9.92 -33.07 8.68
CA MET A 140 -11.16 -32.62 8.05
C MET A 140 -11.31 -33.10 6.62
#